data_AF-A0A2E2PGY3-F1
#
_entry.id   AF-A0A2E2PGY3-F1
#
_cell.length_a   1.000
_cell.length_b   1.000
_cell.length_c   1.000
_cell.angle_alpha   90.00
_cell.angle_beta   90.00
_cell.angle_gamma   90.00
#
_symmetry.space_group_name_H-M   'P 1'
#
loop_
_entity.id
_entity.type
_entity.pdbx_description
1 polymer ?
#
loop_
_entity_poly.entity_id
_entity_poly.type
_entity_poly.pdbx_seq_one_letter_code
_entity_poly.pdbx_strand_id
1 'polypeptide(L)'
;MFLRQITDQTNEGIFDIFKSEKELKDSPEFKGWLKLYLKNPDIAAMHKRHEEFLQYYNDNVKEGLVWSRQGGKQVRKYRCTSGVRKGRVMASPASCNMPLDVAKGQTLKKTKSSKQGKVRMTGIKTRAQNVRSRRLQVINKPTNKRRGGRI
;
A
#
# COMPACT_ATOMS: atom_id res chain seq x y z
N MET A 1 27.08 -54.57 -37.13
CA MET A 1 26.84 -54.46 -35.68
C MET A 1 27.33 -53.09 -35.24
N PHE A 2 26.41 -52.24 -34.79
CA PHE A 2 26.63 -50.83 -34.51
C PHE A 2 27.46 -50.62 -33.23
N LEU A 3 28.51 -49.81 -33.34
CA LEU A 3 29.14 -49.13 -32.20
C LEU A 3 28.09 -48.26 -31.51
N ARG A 4 27.89 -48.46 -30.20
CA ARG A 4 27.15 -47.51 -29.36
C ARG A 4 27.97 -47.14 -28.14
N GLN A 5 27.95 -45.84 -27.92
CA GLN A 5 28.81 -45.02 -27.10
C GLN A 5 28.55 -45.22 -25.60
N ILE A 6 29.59 -44.89 -24.85
CA ILE A 6 29.71 -44.70 -23.41
C ILE A 6 28.51 -43.92 -22.85
N THR A 7 27.86 -44.43 -21.81
CA THR A 7 26.96 -43.64 -20.95
C THR A 7 27.68 -43.36 -19.63
N ASP A 8 28.23 -42.16 -19.50
CA ASP A 8 28.76 -41.65 -18.24
C ASP A 8 27.60 -41.46 -17.25
N GLN A 9 27.57 -42.27 -16.19
CA GLN A 9 26.80 -41.94 -15.01
C GLN A 9 27.59 -40.92 -14.18
N THR A 10 27.36 -39.63 -14.43
CA THR A 10 27.81 -38.56 -13.54
C THR A 10 26.62 -37.85 -12.91
N ASN A 11 26.44 -38.11 -11.61
CA ASN A 11 25.95 -37.20 -10.57
C ASN A 11 24.92 -36.14 -10.98
N GLU A 12 23.64 -36.43 -10.72
CA GLU A 12 22.64 -35.40 -10.48
C GLU A 12 22.38 -35.32 -8.98
N GLY A 13 22.77 -34.17 -8.43
CA GLY A 13 23.08 -33.98 -7.03
C GLY A 13 21.88 -34.07 -6.08
N ILE A 14 22.21 -34.53 -4.88
CA ILE A 14 21.40 -34.56 -3.65
C ILE A 14 21.06 -33.14 -3.12
N PHE A 15 21.23 -32.09 -3.95
CA PHE A 15 21.13 -30.67 -3.60
C PHE A 15 20.13 -29.88 -4.45
N ASP A 16 19.09 -30.51 -4.99
CA ASP A 16 17.97 -29.80 -5.65
C ASP A 16 16.88 -29.33 -4.66
N ILE A 17 17.24 -29.10 -3.39
CA ILE A 17 16.33 -28.59 -2.33
C ILE A 17 16.32 -27.04 -2.27
N PHE A 18 17.27 -26.38 -2.93
CA PHE A 18 17.38 -24.91 -2.97
C PHE A 18 17.13 -24.34 -4.37
N LYS A 19 16.13 -24.85 -5.10
CA LYS A 19 15.54 -24.07 -6.18
C LYS A 19 14.85 -22.87 -5.53
N SER A 20 15.59 -21.76 -5.43
CA SER A 20 15.07 -20.48 -4.97
C SER A 20 13.89 -20.12 -5.85
N GLU A 21 12.67 -20.33 -5.36
CA GLU A 21 11.54 -19.55 -5.81
C GLU A 21 11.92 -18.09 -5.52
N LYS A 22 12.45 -17.38 -6.52
CA LYS A 22 12.41 -15.93 -6.51
C LYS A 22 10.94 -15.60 -6.33
N GLU A 23 10.57 -15.04 -5.18
CA GLU A 23 9.22 -14.56 -4.97
C GLU A 23 8.86 -13.71 -6.19
N LEU A 24 7.75 -14.07 -6.86
CA LEU A 24 7.28 -13.47 -8.11
C LEU A 24 7.22 -11.92 -8.06
N LYS A 25 7.13 -11.39 -6.85
CA LYS A 25 7.13 -9.97 -6.46
C LYS A 25 8.39 -9.20 -6.87
N ASP A 26 9.55 -9.88 -7.00
CA ASP A 26 10.84 -9.24 -7.32
C ASP A 26 11.28 -9.45 -8.79
N SER A 27 10.43 -10.07 -9.62
CA SER A 27 10.73 -10.18 -11.05
C SER A 27 10.69 -8.79 -11.73
N PRO A 28 11.73 -8.40 -12.48
CA PRO A 28 11.76 -7.11 -13.17
C PRO A 28 10.61 -6.95 -14.17
N GLU A 29 10.12 -8.07 -14.71
CA GLU A 29 8.92 -8.14 -15.55
C GLU A 29 7.68 -7.65 -14.81
N PHE A 30 7.40 -8.15 -13.59
CA PHE A 30 6.21 -7.78 -12.83
C PHE A 30 6.15 -6.28 -12.51
N LYS A 31 7.29 -5.67 -12.19
CA LYS A 31 7.40 -4.21 -11.94
C LYS A 31 7.17 -3.37 -13.20
N GLY A 32 7.60 -3.86 -14.36
CA GLY A 32 7.39 -3.21 -15.65
C GLY A 32 5.92 -3.19 -16.05
N TRP A 33 5.25 -4.34 -15.96
CA TRP A 33 3.85 -4.50 -16.32
C TRP A 33 2.88 -3.82 -15.35
N LEU A 34 3.20 -3.76 -14.05
CA LEU A 34 2.42 -3.03 -13.03
C LEU A 34 2.12 -1.57 -13.42
N LYS A 35 3.12 -0.88 -13.99
CA LYS A 35 2.98 0.53 -14.40
C LYS A 35 2.03 0.70 -15.59
N LEU A 36 1.92 -0.33 -16.44
CA LEU A 36 1.02 -0.37 -17.59
C LEU A 36 -0.41 -0.68 -17.15
N TYR A 37 -0.60 -1.67 -16.27
CA TYR A 37 -1.92 -2.07 -15.76
C TYR A 37 -2.61 -0.97 -14.95
N LEU A 38 -1.84 -0.15 -14.21
CA LEU A 38 -2.39 1.02 -13.51
C LEU A 38 -2.93 2.10 -14.44
N LYS A 39 -2.46 2.15 -15.69
CA LYS A 39 -2.95 3.09 -16.71
C LYS A 39 -4.17 2.54 -17.44
N ASN A 40 -4.12 1.26 -17.83
CA ASN A 40 -5.18 0.59 -18.59
C ASN A 40 -5.55 -0.75 -17.93
N PRO A 41 -6.65 -0.81 -17.16
CA PRO A 41 -7.03 -2.00 -16.42
C PRO A 41 -7.46 -3.16 -17.32
N ASP A 42 -7.99 -2.90 -18.52
CA ASP A 42 -8.49 -3.93 -19.44
C ASP A 42 -7.35 -4.80 -20.01
N ILE A 43 -6.14 -4.25 -20.09
CA ILE A 43 -4.94 -4.99 -20.51
C ILE A 43 -4.55 -6.04 -19.45
N ALA A 44 -4.90 -5.82 -18.18
CA ALA A 44 -4.58 -6.76 -17.12
C ALA A 44 -5.29 -8.11 -17.31
N ALA A 45 -6.47 -8.13 -17.92
CA ALA A 45 -7.26 -9.34 -18.18
C ALA A 45 -6.58 -10.31 -19.17
N MET A 46 -5.66 -9.82 -20.00
CA MET A 46 -4.95 -10.60 -21.01
C MET A 46 -3.71 -11.33 -20.47
N HIS A 47 -3.29 -11.07 -19.23
CA HIS A 47 -2.10 -11.66 -18.66
C HIS A 47 -2.40 -13.03 -18.02
N LYS A 48 -1.54 -14.03 -18.26
CA LYS A 48 -1.72 -15.42 -17.80
C LYS A 48 -1.92 -15.57 -16.28
N ARG A 49 -1.44 -14.60 -15.48
CA ARG A 49 -1.57 -14.55 -14.01
C ARG A 49 -2.38 -13.34 -13.52
N HIS A 50 -3.42 -12.97 -14.26
CA HIS A 50 -4.28 -11.83 -13.93
C HIS A 50 -4.92 -11.93 -12.54
N GLU A 51 -5.35 -13.13 -12.14
CA GLU A 51 -6.02 -13.37 -10.86
C GLU A 51 -5.10 -13.07 -9.66
N GLU A 52 -3.83 -13.47 -9.73
CA GLU A 52 -2.81 -13.17 -8.72
C GLU A 52 -2.51 -11.67 -8.65
N PHE A 53 -2.56 -10.97 -9.79
CA PHE A 53 -2.40 -9.51 -9.83
C PHE A 53 -3.62 -8.80 -9.23
N LEU A 54 -4.84 -9.28 -9.49
CA LEU A 54 -6.05 -8.77 -8.85
C LEU A 54 -5.98 -8.99 -7.34
N GLN A 55 -5.52 -10.14 -6.88
CA GLN A 55 -5.29 -10.43 -5.46
C GLN A 55 -4.27 -9.44 -4.86
N TYR A 56 -3.11 -9.27 -5.51
CA TYR A 56 -2.11 -8.27 -5.10
C TYR A 56 -2.67 -6.83 -5.09
N TYR A 57 -3.40 -6.42 -6.13
CA TYR A 57 -4.03 -5.11 -6.23
C TYR A 57 -5.12 -4.93 -5.16
N ASN A 58 -5.91 -5.96 -4.88
CA ASN A 58 -6.89 -5.90 -3.81
C ASN A 58 -6.15 -5.72 -2.48
N ASP A 59 -5.26 -6.65 -2.14
CA ASP A 59 -4.52 -6.69 -0.87
C ASP A 59 -3.63 -5.46 -0.63
N ASN A 60 -3.09 -4.83 -1.68
CA ASN A 60 -2.15 -3.70 -1.56
C ASN A 60 -2.73 -2.34 -1.99
N VAL A 61 -3.83 -2.32 -2.75
CA VAL A 61 -4.37 -1.09 -3.36
C VAL A 61 -5.85 -0.90 -3.06
N LYS A 62 -6.73 -1.90 -3.15
CA LYS A 62 -8.19 -1.69 -3.02
C LYS A 62 -8.67 -1.53 -1.58
N GLU A 63 -8.03 -2.20 -0.64
CA GLU A 63 -8.41 -2.21 0.79
C GLU A 63 -7.94 -0.90 1.47
N GLY A 64 -8.83 0.08 1.63
CA GLY A 64 -8.58 1.22 2.52
C GLY A 64 -7.97 2.48 1.88
N LEU A 65 -8.07 2.69 0.57
CA LEU A 65 -7.76 3.99 -0.04
C LEU A 65 -8.66 5.09 0.54
N VAL A 66 -8.05 6.04 1.24
CA VAL A 66 -8.71 7.22 1.82
C VAL A 66 -8.25 8.45 1.07
N TRP A 67 -9.18 9.32 0.71
CA TRP A 67 -8.82 10.62 0.15
C TRP A 67 -8.30 11.54 1.25
N SER A 68 -7.20 12.22 0.98
CA SER A 68 -6.57 13.16 1.91
C SER A 68 -6.05 14.39 1.18
N ARG A 69 -5.76 15.46 1.92
CA ARG A 69 -5.18 16.69 1.36
C ARG A 69 -3.70 16.77 1.70
N GLN A 70 -2.86 17.07 0.71
CA GLN A 70 -1.43 17.29 0.89
C GLN A 70 -0.94 18.37 -0.06
N GLY A 71 -0.20 19.37 0.44
CA GLY A 71 0.36 20.44 -0.40
C GLY A 71 -0.69 21.20 -1.23
N GLY A 72 -1.90 21.36 -0.70
CA GLY A 72 -3.00 21.96 -1.43
C GLY A 72 -3.65 21.06 -2.49
N LYS A 73 -3.16 19.85 -2.77
CA LYS A 73 -3.76 18.90 -3.70
C LYS A 73 -4.60 17.85 -2.98
N GLN A 74 -5.53 17.23 -3.72
CA GLN A 74 -6.30 16.07 -3.26
C GLN A 74 -5.54 14.81 -3.68
N VAL A 75 -5.11 14.01 -2.71
CA VAL A 75 -4.29 12.81 -2.93
C VAL A 75 -5.00 11.58 -2.36
N ARG A 76 -4.78 10.42 -2.96
CA ARG A 76 -5.18 9.14 -2.35
C ARG A 76 -4.08 8.69 -1.39
N LYS A 77 -4.49 8.18 -0.22
CA LYS A 77 -3.62 7.65 0.83
C LYS A 77 -4.13 6.27 1.25
N TYR A 78 -3.30 5.51 1.93
CA TYR A 78 -3.61 4.16 2.37
C TYR A 78 -3.98 4.13 3.85
N ARG A 79 -5.11 3.49 4.22
CA ARG A 79 -5.48 3.24 5.61
C ARG A 79 -4.88 1.90 6.04
N CYS A 80 -4.01 1.93 7.04
CA CYS A 80 -3.39 0.74 7.59
C CYS A 80 -4.45 -0.15 8.27
N THR A 81 -4.65 -1.36 7.74
CA THR A 81 -5.54 -2.39 8.28
C THR A 81 -4.82 -3.31 9.28
N SER A 82 -3.54 -3.58 9.03
CA SER A 82 -2.64 -4.42 9.82
C SER A 82 -1.34 -3.67 10.18
N GLY A 83 -0.50 -4.30 11.03
CA GLY A 83 0.81 -3.79 11.43
C GLY A 83 0.80 -2.83 12.62
N VAL A 84 1.99 -2.34 12.98
CA VAL A 84 2.24 -1.49 14.17
C VAL A 84 1.48 -0.16 14.10
N ARG A 85 1.18 0.33 12.89
CA ARG A 85 0.47 1.59 12.66
C ARG A 85 -1.00 1.39 12.23
N LYS A 86 -1.60 0.25 12.58
CA LYS A 86 -3.03 -0.07 12.33
C LYS A 86 -3.94 1.11 12.70
N GLY A 87 -4.90 1.40 11.82
CA GLY A 87 -5.87 2.49 11.94
C GLY A 87 -5.40 3.85 11.42
N ARG A 88 -4.09 4.05 11.17
CA ARG A 88 -3.56 5.31 10.64
C ARG A 88 -3.71 5.39 9.11
N VAL A 89 -3.76 6.61 8.58
CA VAL A 89 -3.75 6.88 7.14
C VAL A 89 -2.35 7.37 6.74
N MET A 90 -1.65 6.57 5.92
CA MET A 90 -0.26 6.78 5.49
C MET A 90 -0.16 7.03 3.98
N ALA A 91 1.01 7.52 3.54
CA ALA A 91 1.25 7.80 2.13
C ALA A 91 1.49 6.53 1.31
N SER A 92 2.08 5.48 1.91
CA SER A 92 2.39 4.20 1.26
C SER A 92 2.02 3.01 2.16
N PRO A 93 1.72 1.82 1.57
CA PRO A 93 1.44 0.61 2.34
C PRO A 93 2.61 0.18 3.23
N ALA A 94 3.85 0.25 2.72
CA ALA A 94 5.06 -0.07 3.49
C ALA A 94 5.21 0.77 4.77
N SER A 95 4.71 2.02 4.76
CA SER A 95 4.75 2.90 5.93
C SER A 95 3.86 2.44 7.10
N CYS A 96 2.99 1.44 6.91
CA CYS A 96 2.16 0.86 7.96
C CYS A 96 2.92 -0.09 8.90
N ASN A 97 3.91 -0.81 8.35
CA ASN A 97 4.71 -1.79 9.10
C ASN A 97 5.98 -1.16 9.70
N MET A 98 6.31 0.07 9.33
CA MET A 98 7.46 0.79 9.86
C MET A 98 7.30 1.04 11.39
N PRO A 99 8.37 0.87 12.19
CA PRO A 99 8.33 1.13 13.62
C PRO A 99 7.95 2.59 13.96
N LEU A 100 7.55 2.84 15.21
CA LEU A 100 7.19 4.18 15.68
C LEU A 100 8.43 4.93 16.19
N ASP A 101 8.63 6.14 15.67
CA ASP A 101 9.69 7.04 16.14
C ASP A 101 9.32 7.64 17.51
N VAL A 102 9.86 7.08 18.59
CA VAL A 102 9.60 7.54 19.97
C VAL A 102 10.00 9.00 20.21
N ALA A 103 11.12 9.45 19.64
CA ALA A 103 11.58 10.83 19.76
C ALA A 103 10.59 11.84 19.15
N LYS A 104 10.03 11.52 17.97
CA LYS A 104 8.98 12.33 17.33
C LYS A 104 7.69 12.31 18.16
N GLY A 105 7.40 11.21 18.84
CA GLY A 105 6.30 11.12 19.80
C GLY A 105 6.44 12.10 20.95
N GLN A 106 7.62 12.18 21.57
CA GLN A 106 7.88 13.08 22.71
C GLN A 106 7.86 14.55 22.28
N THR A 107 8.49 14.89 21.15
CA THR A 107 8.45 16.27 20.61
C THR A 107 7.03 16.71 20.24
N LEU A 108 6.20 15.80 19.69
CA LEU A 108 4.81 16.09 19.41
C LEU A 108 4.00 16.34 20.69
N LYS A 109 4.25 15.60 21.78
CA LYS A 109 3.60 15.84 23.08
C LYS A 109 3.90 17.25 23.60
N LYS A 110 5.17 17.65 23.61
CA LYS A 110 5.61 19.01 24.00
C LYS A 110 4.99 20.09 23.11
N THR A 111 4.95 19.86 21.80
CA THR A 111 4.36 20.80 20.83
C THR A 111 2.84 20.92 21.00
N LYS A 112 2.14 19.82 21.27
CA LYS A 112 0.70 19.85 21.56
C LYS A 112 0.43 20.64 22.84
N SER A 113 1.14 20.35 23.93
CA SER A 113 0.99 21.08 25.19
C SER A 113 1.12 22.60 25.00
N SER A 114 2.10 23.06 24.23
CA SER A 114 2.33 24.51 24.01
C SER A 114 1.42 25.15 22.96
N LYS A 115 1.04 24.44 21.88
CA LYS A 115 0.40 25.04 20.69
C LYS A 115 -0.99 24.50 20.36
N GLN A 116 -1.60 23.67 21.20
CA GLN A 116 -2.88 23.01 20.91
C GLN A 116 -4.00 24.00 20.57
N GLY A 117 -4.10 25.14 21.27
CA GLY A 117 -5.12 26.16 20.99
C GLY A 117 -5.03 26.70 19.57
N LYS A 118 -3.84 27.14 19.15
CA LYS A 118 -3.58 27.67 17.79
C LYS A 118 -3.83 26.61 16.71
N VAL A 119 -3.36 25.38 16.93
CA VAL A 119 -3.58 24.25 16.00
C VAL A 119 -5.08 23.93 15.87
N ARG A 120 -5.84 23.98 16.98
CA ARG A 120 -7.29 23.77 16.96
C ARG A 120 -7.99 24.82 16.11
N MET A 121 -7.72 26.10 16.35
CA MET A 121 -8.40 27.19 15.65
C MET A 121 -8.05 27.23 14.17
N THR A 122 -6.77 27.07 13.81
CA THR A 122 -6.34 26.99 12.41
C THR A 122 -6.93 25.78 11.69
N GLY A 123 -7.05 24.63 12.37
CA GLY A 123 -7.70 23.45 11.85
C GLY A 123 -9.20 23.64 11.58
N ILE A 124 -9.92 24.35 12.46
CA ILE A 124 -11.34 24.69 12.26
C ILE A 124 -11.49 25.60 11.04
N LYS A 125 -10.74 26.71 10.98
CA LYS A 125 -10.77 27.65 9.84
C LYS A 125 -10.46 26.93 8.51
N THR A 126 -9.43 26.09 8.51
CA THR A 126 -9.01 25.33 7.31
C THR A 126 -10.06 24.33 6.83
N ARG A 127 -10.82 23.70 7.75
CA ARG A 127 -11.90 22.77 7.39
C ARG A 127 -13.11 23.49 6.81
N ALA A 128 -13.40 24.69 7.31
CA ALA A 128 -14.54 25.50 6.87
C ALA A 128 -14.30 26.22 5.53
N GLN A 129 -13.14 26.87 5.37
CA GLN A 129 -12.91 27.78 4.24
C GLN A 129 -12.31 27.08 3.01
N ASN A 130 -11.45 26.08 3.20
CA ASN A 130 -10.76 25.45 2.07
C ASN A 130 -11.72 24.55 1.28
N VAL A 131 -11.93 24.87 -0.01
CA VAL A 131 -12.80 24.11 -0.92
C VAL A 131 -12.47 22.62 -0.93
N ARG A 132 -11.18 22.26 -0.91
CA ARG A 132 -10.73 20.86 -0.93
C ARG A 132 -10.99 20.16 0.41
N SER A 133 -10.88 20.87 1.53
CA SER A 133 -11.25 20.33 2.85
C SER A 133 -12.76 20.07 2.96
N ARG A 134 -13.60 20.92 2.37
CA ARG A 134 -15.05 20.69 2.29
C ARG A 134 -15.36 19.48 1.41
N ARG A 135 -14.75 19.40 0.23
CA ARG A 135 -14.90 18.25 -0.69
C ARG A 135 -14.51 16.92 -0.03
N LEU A 136 -13.46 16.91 0.78
CA LEU A 136 -12.99 15.74 1.53
C LEU A 136 -14.04 15.09 2.44
N GLN A 137 -14.91 15.90 3.05
CA GLN A 137 -15.97 15.41 3.94
C GLN A 137 -17.04 14.61 3.19
N VAL A 138 -17.19 14.87 1.88
CA VAL A 138 -18.14 14.16 1.02
C VAL A 138 -17.52 12.90 0.43
N ILE A 139 -16.26 12.99 -0.02
CA ILE A 139 -15.60 11.88 -0.72
C ILE A 139 -15.34 10.68 0.20
N ASN A 140 -15.05 10.91 1.49
CA ASN A 140 -14.75 9.83 2.44
C ASN A 140 -15.98 9.32 3.21
N LYS A 141 -17.21 9.59 2.74
CA LYS A 141 -18.43 9.13 3.43
C LYS A 141 -18.48 7.59 3.40
N PRO A 142 -18.66 6.92 4.55
CA PRO A 142 -18.87 5.48 4.56
C PRO A 142 -20.16 5.17 3.81
N THR A 143 -20.10 4.20 2.90
CA THR A 143 -21.24 3.76 2.10
C THR A 143 -22.34 3.11 2.94
N ASN A 144 -22.00 2.58 4.12
CA ASN A 144 -22.96 2.02 5.06
C ASN A 144 -23.25 2.99 6.23
N LYS A 145 -24.41 3.66 6.17
CA LYS A 145 -24.89 4.61 7.19
C LYS A 145 -25.14 3.95 8.57
N ARG A 146 -25.27 2.61 8.65
CA ARG A 146 -25.50 1.89 9.92
C ARG A 146 -24.29 1.87 10.85
N ARG A 147 -23.08 2.13 10.34
CA ARG A 147 -21.85 2.34 11.14
C ARG A 147 -21.72 3.81 11.58
N GLY A 148 -22.82 4.43 11.98
CA GLY A 148 -22.86 5.73 12.65
C GLY A 148 -22.25 5.64 14.05
N GLY A 149 -20.97 5.30 14.14
CA GLY A 149 -20.19 5.28 15.36
C GLY A 149 -18.94 6.12 15.13
N ARG A 150 -18.93 7.29 15.76
CA ARG A 150 -17.78 8.18 15.98
C ARG A 150 -16.42 7.47 15.78
N ILE A 151 -15.71 7.80 14.69
CA ILE A 151 -14.24 7.65 14.62
C ILE A 151 -13.61 8.84 15.35
#